data_AF-A0A7S0ZFZ1-F1
#
_entry.id   AF-A0A7S0ZFZ1-F1
#
_cell.length_a   1.000
_cell.length_b   1.000
_cell.length_c   1.000
_cell.angle_alpha   90.00
_cell.angle_beta   90.00
_cell.angle_gamma   90.00
#
_symmetry.space_group_name_H-M   'P 1'
#
loop_
_entity.id
_entity.type
_entity.pdbx_description
1 polymer ?
#
loop_
_entity_poly.entity_id
_entity_poly.type
_entity_poly.pdbx_seq_one_letter_code
_entity_poly.pdbx_strand_id
1 'polypeptide(L)'
;RVRRIQMQKWDFGTIRALESGSDLSAVEREFVTKYNQILGTYCDEVELDLIAEIQPPEDLFIEVRVLRDCGEILTDDGATNLKKGTSHFLKRTDVEHLIRQGSLKHIDTK
;
A
#
# COMPACT_ATOMS: atom_id res chain seq x y z
N ARG A 1 21.83 -6.60 -7.19
CA ARG A 1 21.32 -5.32 -6.63
C ARG A 1 19.93 -4.99 -7.20
N VAL A 2 19.79 -4.89 -8.53
CA VAL A 2 18.49 -4.63 -9.21
C VAL A 2 17.35 -5.59 -8.83
N ARG A 3 17.59 -6.90 -8.72
CA ARG A 3 16.57 -7.87 -8.24
C ARG A 3 16.02 -7.56 -6.84
N ARG A 4 16.86 -7.00 -5.96
CA ARG A 4 16.44 -6.61 -4.61
C ARG A 4 15.46 -5.44 -4.66
N ILE A 5 15.74 -4.46 -5.52
CA ILE A 5 14.86 -3.30 -5.76
C ILE A 5 13.51 -3.76 -6.34
N GLN A 6 13.53 -4.73 -7.27
CA GLN A 6 12.30 -5.33 -7.78
C GLN A 6 11.52 -6.03 -6.67
N MET A 7 12.15 -6.94 -5.89
CA MET A 7 11.47 -7.59 -4.76
C MET A 7 10.89 -6.59 -3.75
N GLN A 8 11.61 -5.52 -3.42
CA GLN A 8 11.13 -4.48 -2.51
C GLN A 8 9.87 -3.78 -3.05
N LYS A 9 9.74 -3.61 -4.37
CA LYS A 9 8.52 -3.06 -5.00
C LYS A 9 7.32 -3.99 -4.85
N TRP A 10 7.52 -5.29 -5.06
CA TRP A 10 6.45 -6.29 -4.92
C TRP A 10 6.03 -6.46 -3.44
N ASP A 11 6.98 -6.40 -2.51
CA ASP A 11 6.72 -6.57 -1.07
C ASP A 11 6.01 -5.35 -0.44
N PHE A 12 6.51 -4.14 -0.68
CA PHE A 12 6.04 -2.93 0.01
C PHE A 12 5.11 -2.01 -0.80
N GLY A 13 4.91 -2.30 -2.08
CA GLY A 13 4.17 -1.43 -2.98
C GLY A 13 4.89 -0.13 -3.29
N THR A 14 4.24 0.72 -4.08
CA THR A 14 4.84 1.90 -4.70
C THR A 14 5.43 2.90 -3.69
N ILE A 15 4.94 2.93 -2.45
CA ILE A 15 5.12 4.07 -1.54
C ILE A 15 6.37 3.98 -0.67
N ARG A 16 6.72 2.82 -0.07
CA ARG A 16 7.97 2.71 0.71
C ARG A 16 9.22 2.56 -0.15
N ALA A 17 9.06 2.17 -1.41
CA ALA A 17 10.18 2.14 -2.36
C ALA A 17 10.74 3.55 -2.65
N LEU A 18 9.95 4.61 -2.44
CA LEU A 18 10.41 6.00 -2.55
C LEU A 18 11.24 6.43 -1.33
N GLU A 19 10.90 5.98 -0.12
CA GLU A 19 11.65 6.31 1.12
C GLU A 19 13.03 5.66 1.17
N SER A 20 13.25 4.54 0.46
CA SER A 20 14.59 3.98 0.26
C SER A 20 15.44 4.81 -0.73
N GLY A 21 14.87 5.85 -1.34
CA GLY A 21 15.47 6.71 -2.37
C GLY A 21 16.79 7.39 -2.00
N SER A 22 17.10 7.46 -0.71
CA SER A 22 18.36 7.99 -0.16
C SER A 22 19.58 7.12 -0.49
N ASP A 23 19.39 5.81 -0.71
CA ASP A 23 20.48 4.85 -0.97
C ASP A 23 20.61 4.45 -2.46
N LEU A 24 19.77 5.00 -3.34
CA LEU A 24 19.78 4.69 -4.77
C LEU A 24 20.64 5.66 -5.59
N SER A 25 21.49 5.09 -6.44
CA SER A 25 22.24 5.84 -7.45
C SER A 25 21.28 6.45 -8.49
N ALA A 26 21.69 7.54 -9.15
CA ALA A 26 20.91 8.20 -10.20
C ALA A 26 20.44 7.23 -11.30
N VAL A 27 21.29 6.25 -11.65
CA VAL A 27 20.97 5.21 -12.65
C VAL A 27 19.89 4.25 -12.14
N GLU A 28 19.92 3.89 -10.86
CA GLU A 28 18.92 2.98 -10.27
C GLU A 28 17.56 3.67 -10.14
N ARG A 29 17.53 4.99 -9.91
CA ARG A 29 16.30 5.79 -9.90
C ARG A 29 15.64 5.81 -11.27
N GLU A 30 16.42 6.04 -12.33
CA GLU A 30 15.90 6.01 -13.71
C GLU A 30 15.35 4.62 -14.08
N PHE A 31 16.06 3.55 -13.67
CA PHE A 31 15.57 2.18 -13.84
C PHE A 31 14.23 1.95 -13.14
N VAL A 32 14.09 2.38 -11.88
CA VAL A 32 12.84 2.24 -11.12
C VAL A 32 11.70 3.01 -11.78
N THR A 33 11.94 4.23 -12.26
CA THR A 33 10.92 5.02 -12.96
C THR A 33 10.45 4.31 -14.23
N LYS A 34 11.39 3.86 -15.08
CA LYS A 34 11.06 3.10 -16.31
C LYS A 34 10.33 1.79 -16.00
N TYR A 35 10.74 1.08 -14.95
CA TYR A 35 10.10 -0.15 -14.52
C TYR A 35 8.67 0.09 -14.03
N ASN A 36 8.42 1.13 -13.22
CA ASN A 36 7.05 1.47 -12.78
C ASN A 36 6.17 1.88 -13.97
N GLN A 37 6.72 2.57 -14.97
CA GLN A 37 5.95 2.94 -16.17
C GLN A 37 5.48 1.70 -16.95
N ILE A 38 6.40 0.76 -17.22
CA ILE A 38 6.06 -0.50 -17.91
C ILE A 38 5.05 -1.30 -17.10
N LEU A 39 5.26 -1.37 -15.78
CA LEU A 39 4.38 -2.11 -14.89
C LEU A 39 2.98 -1.48 -14.80
N GLY A 40 2.89 -0.15 -14.82
CA GLY A 40 1.62 0.58 -14.90
C GLY A 40 0.88 0.32 -16.22
N THR A 41 1.59 0.38 -17.36
CA THR A 41 1.00 0.03 -18.67
C THR A 41 0.50 -1.41 -18.69
N TYR A 42 1.27 -2.34 -18.15
CA TYR A 42 0.86 -3.75 -18.12
C TYR A 42 -0.32 -4.00 -17.17
N CYS A 43 -0.39 -3.28 -16.04
CA CYS A 43 -1.51 -3.31 -15.12
C CYS A 43 -2.81 -2.80 -15.76
N ASP A 44 -2.70 -1.75 -16.59
CA ASP A 44 -3.81 -1.17 -17.36
C ASP A 44 -4.29 -2.12 -18.46
N GLU A 45 -3.37 -2.73 -19.21
CA GLU A 45 -3.69 -3.70 -20.27
C GLU A 45 -4.39 -4.97 -19.74
N VAL A 46 -4.08 -5.40 -18.53
CA VAL A 46 -4.63 -6.62 -17.91
C VAL A 46 -5.84 -6.30 -17.02
N GLU A 47 -6.17 -5.02 -16.82
CA GLU A 47 -7.23 -4.53 -15.91
C GLU A 47 -7.14 -5.16 -14.50
N LEU A 48 -5.94 -5.55 -14.07
CA LEU A 48 -5.72 -6.29 -12.83
C LEU A 48 -4.52 -5.71 -12.09
N ASP A 49 -4.74 -5.37 -10.83
CA ASP A 49 -3.67 -4.87 -9.97
C ASP A 49 -2.74 -6.00 -9.53
N LEU A 50 -1.66 -6.19 -10.28
CA LEU A 50 -0.67 -7.23 -10.03
C LEU A 50 0.15 -6.99 -8.75
N ILE A 51 0.23 -5.73 -8.29
CA ILE A 51 0.93 -5.40 -7.05
C ILE A 51 0.00 -5.45 -5.84
N ALA A 52 -1.25 -5.88 -6.01
CA ALA A 52 -2.20 -6.07 -4.92
C ALA A 52 -1.74 -7.14 -3.93
N GLU A 53 -2.36 -7.13 -2.76
CA GLU A 53 -2.01 -8.03 -1.67
C GLU A 53 -2.24 -9.50 -2.06
N ILE A 54 -1.22 -10.34 -1.88
CA ILE A 54 -1.27 -11.77 -2.20
C ILE A 54 -2.04 -12.56 -1.12
N GLN A 55 -2.39 -11.91 0.00
CA GLN A 55 -3.19 -12.53 1.03
C GLN A 55 -4.67 -12.56 0.62
N PRO A 56 -5.31 -13.73 0.62
CA PRO A 56 -6.73 -13.82 0.37
C PRO A 56 -7.50 -13.01 1.44
N PRO A 57 -8.55 -12.27 1.05
CA PRO A 57 -9.35 -11.53 2.01
C PRO A 57 -10.11 -12.50 2.92
N GLU A 58 -9.83 -12.43 4.22
CA GLU A 58 -10.50 -13.25 5.25
C GLU A 58 -11.93 -12.75 5.54
N ASP A 59 -12.09 -11.42 5.63
CA ASP A 59 -13.36 -10.76 5.93
C ASP A 59 -13.54 -9.47 5.11
N LEU A 60 -14.80 -9.17 4.76
CA LEU A 60 -15.18 -7.97 4.00
C LEU A 60 -14.91 -6.68 4.79
N PHE A 61 -15.12 -6.74 6.11
CA PHE A 61 -14.88 -5.66 7.04
C PHE A 61 -13.84 -6.07 8.07
N ILE A 62 -12.93 -5.16 8.37
CA ILE A 62 -11.84 -5.40 9.32
C ILE A 62 -11.74 -4.28 10.34
N GLU A 63 -11.36 -4.62 11.58
CA GLU A 63 -11.04 -3.62 12.58
C GLU A 63 -9.57 -3.19 12.44
N VAL A 64 -9.36 -1.92 12.17
CA VAL A 64 -8.02 -1.34 12.00
C VAL A 64 -7.70 -0.34 13.10
N ARG A 65 -6.48 -0.43 13.63
CA ARG A 65 -5.91 0.57 14.53
C ARG A 65 -5.02 1.54 13.79
N VAL A 66 -5.23 2.82 14.02
CA VAL A 66 -4.43 3.89 13.44
C VAL A 66 -3.10 4.04 14.18
N LEU A 67 -1.98 3.77 13.48
CA LEU A 67 -0.63 3.94 14.01
C LEU A 67 -0.07 5.34 13.74
N ARG A 68 -0.42 5.93 12.59
CA ARG A 68 -0.04 7.30 12.20
C ARG A 68 -1.27 8.11 11.84
N ASP A 69 -1.22 9.39 12.16
CA ASP A 69 -2.29 10.33 11.80
C ASP A 69 -2.36 10.44 10.26
N CYS A 70 -3.47 9.97 9.68
CA CYS A 70 -3.68 9.94 8.23
C CYS A 70 -4.66 11.02 7.78
N GLY A 71 -5.24 11.79 8.72
CA GLY A 71 -6.28 12.76 8.42
C GLY A 71 -7.59 12.10 7.99
N GLU A 72 -8.34 12.80 7.16
CA GLU A 72 -9.64 12.34 6.66
C GLU A 72 -9.46 11.47 5.42
N ILE A 73 -9.96 10.23 5.48
CA ILE A 73 -10.03 9.33 4.34
C ILE A 73 -11.46 9.26 3.81
N LEU A 74 -11.58 9.13 2.49
CA LEU A 74 -12.85 8.83 1.85
C LEU A 74 -13.02 7.32 1.81
N THR A 75 -14.00 6.85 2.56
CA THR A 75 -14.47 5.47 2.55
C THR A 75 -15.80 5.41 1.81
N ASP A 76 -16.18 4.23 1.33
CA ASP A 76 -17.42 4.03 0.59
C ASP A 76 -18.68 4.41 1.42
N ASP A 77 -18.59 4.31 2.75
CA ASP A 77 -19.64 4.68 3.72
C ASP A 77 -19.59 6.16 4.17
N GLY A 78 -18.57 6.92 3.74
CA GLY A 78 -18.39 8.33 4.09
C GLY A 78 -16.96 8.70 4.50
N ALA A 79 -16.76 9.99 4.77
CA ALA A 79 -15.48 10.51 5.21
C ALA A 79 -15.19 10.13 6.67
N THR A 80 -14.12 9.38 6.91
CA THR A 80 -13.70 8.95 8.25
C THR A 80 -12.38 9.59 8.62
N ASN A 81 -12.32 10.24 9.79
CA ASN A 81 -11.10 10.89 10.26
C ASN A 81 -10.22 9.91 11.06
N LEU A 82 -9.09 9.50 10.48
CA LEU A 82 -8.14 8.55 11.06
C LEU A 82 -7.12 9.30 11.93
N LYS A 83 -7.43 9.42 13.22
CA LYS A 83 -6.53 9.99 14.22
C LYS A 83 -5.64 8.92 14.85
N LYS A 84 -4.40 9.26 15.16
CA LYS A 84 -3.48 8.32 15.84
C LYS A 84 -4.12 7.72 17.09
N GLY A 85 -4.16 6.39 17.14
CA GLY A 85 -4.62 5.62 18.30
C GLY A 85 -6.11 5.28 18.31
N THR A 86 -6.91 5.73 17.35
CA THR A 86 -8.31 5.30 17.20
C THR A 86 -8.39 3.93 16.51
N SER A 87 -9.49 3.23 16.78
CA SER A 87 -9.87 2.00 16.09
C SER A 87 -11.07 2.31 15.19
N HIS A 88 -11.08 1.80 13.97
CA HIS A 88 -12.19 1.95 13.04
C HIS A 88 -12.54 0.59 12.41
N PHE A 89 -13.82 0.40 12.12
CA PHE A 89 -14.32 -0.79 11.43
C PHE A 89 -14.67 -0.39 10.00
N LEU A 90 -13.84 -0.77 9.04
CA LEU A 90 -13.91 -0.31 7.65
C LEU A 90 -13.79 -1.49 6.69
N LYS A 91 -14.27 -1.31 5.45
CA LYS A 91 -14.10 -2.30 4.38
C LYS A 91 -12.62 -2.47 4.08
N ARG A 92 -12.18 -3.71 3.90
CA ARG A 92 -10.76 -4.03 3.61
C ARG A 92 -10.24 -3.27 2.40
N THR A 93 -11.05 -3.17 1.33
CA THR A 93 -10.68 -2.49 0.07
C THR A 93 -10.20 -1.06 0.26
N ASP A 94 -10.84 -0.29 1.16
CA ASP A 94 -10.51 1.12 1.37
C ASP A 94 -9.26 1.31 2.25
N VAL A 95 -8.99 0.35 3.15
CA VAL A 95 -7.90 0.45 4.13
C VAL A 95 -6.66 -0.35 3.76
N GLU A 96 -6.74 -1.25 2.79
CA GLU A 96 -5.65 -2.15 2.39
C GLU A 96 -4.39 -1.37 2.00
N HIS A 97 -4.56 -0.31 1.20
CA HIS A 97 -3.46 0.57 0.83
C HIS A 97 -2.78 1.21 2.05
N LEU A 98 -3.57 1.63 3.03
CA LEU A 98 -3.10 2.30 4.26
C LEU A 98 -2.42 1.32 5.24
N ILE A 99 -2.87 0.06 5.28
CA ILE A 99 -2.22 -1.01 6.03
C ILE A 99 -0.85 -1.30 5.42
N ARG A 100 -0.76 -1.40 4.08
CA ARG A 100 0.51 -1.63 3.38
C ARG A 100 1.51 -0.50 3.55
N GLN A 101 1.04 0.75 3.60
CA GLN A 101 1.85 1.91 3.96
C GLN A 101 2.40 1.83 5.39
N GLY A 102 1.82 1.01 6.26
CA GLY A 102 2.16 0.89 7.68
C GLY A 102 1.55 1.99 8.55
N SER A 103 0.53 2.69 8.03
CA SER A 103 -0.22 3.70 8.76
C SER A 103 -1.32 3.10 9.62
N LEU A 104 -1.87 1.96 9.19
CA LEU A 104 -2.90 1.19 9.88
C LEU A 104 -2.38 -0.21 10.24
N LYS A 105 -2.95 -0.80 11.28
CA LYS A 105 -2.71 -2.19 11.67
C LYS A 105 -4.02 -2.93 11.82
N HIS A 106 -4.18 -4.07 11.15
CA HIS A 106 -5.31 -4.96 11.37
C HIS A 106 -5.26 -5.54 12.80
N ILE A 107 -6.38 -5.43 13.51
CA ILE A 107 -6.59 -6.06 14.81
C ILE A 107 -7.43 -7.31 14.57
N ASP A 108 -6.78 -8.47 14.56
CA ASP A 108 -7.48 -9.75 14.48
C ASP A 108 -8.06 -10.07 15.86
N THR A 109 -9.36 -9.83 16.04
CA THR A 109 -10.07 -10.31 17.23
C THR A 109 -10.42 -11.78 16.99
N LYS A 110 -9.59 -12.67 17.51
CA LYS A 110 -9.92 -14.10 17.64
C LYS A 110 -11.01 -14.35 18.67
#